data_AF-A0A8T4KFM8-F1
#
_entry.id   AF-A0A8T4KFM8-F1
#
_cell.length_a   1.000
_cell.length_b   1.000
_cell.length_c   1.000
_cell.angle_alpha   90.00
_cell.angle_beta   90.00
_cell.angle_gamma   90.00
#
_symmetry.space_group_name_H-M   'P 1'
#
loop_
_entity.id
_entity.type
_entity.pdbx_description
1 polymer ?
#
loop_
_entity_poly.entity_id
_entity_poly.type
_entity_poly.pdbx_seq_one_letter_code
_entity_poly.pdbx_strand_id
1 'polypeptide(L)' 'MRNFNIVKIDSKGRIIVPSHIRGYLGLKEGTELIVANNGNKELRIFP' A
#
# COMPACT_ATOMS: atom_id res chain seq x y z
N MET A 1 -15.72 2.22 10.41
CA MET A 1 -15.16 1.52 9.24
C MET A 1 -13.79 0.98 9.63
N ARG A 2 -13.47 -0.28 9.34
CA ARG A 2 -12.12 -0.80 9.63
C ARG A 2 -11.16 -0.20 8.60
N ASN A 3 -10.31 0.72 9.04
CA ASN A 3 -9.37 1.46 8.18
C ASN A 3 -8.08 0.67 7.86
N PHE A 4 -8.08 -0.64 8.12
CA PHE A 4 -6.89 -1.47 7.96
C PHE A 4 -7.26 -2.86 7.42
N ASN A 5 -6.35 -3.44 6.64
CA ASN A 5 -6.43 -4.82 6.18
C ASN A 5 -5.12 -5.51 6.53
N ILE A 6 -5.22 -6.73 7.06
CA ILE A 6 -4.04 -7.59 7.21
C ILE A 6 -3.77 -8.19 5.83
N VAL A 7 -2.61 -7.88 5.27
CA VAL A 7 -2.12 -8.41 4.01
C VAL A 7 -0.81 -9.17 4.27
N LYS A 8 -0.46 -10.09 3.37
CA LYS A 8 0.79 -10.84 3.43
C LYS A 8 1.72 -10.39 2.30
N ILE A 9 3.01 -10.40 2.59
CA ILE A 9 4.05 -10.25 1.57
C ILE A 9 4.11 -11.56 0.79
N ASP A 10 4.13 -11.47 -0.54
CA ASP A 10 4.27 -12.66 -1.38
C ASP A 10 5.74 -13.13 -1.48
N SER A 11 5.97 -14.25 -2.17
CA SER A 11 7.32 -14.80 -2.36
C SER A 11 8.30 -13.89 -3.10
N LYS A 12 7.81 -12.83 -3.73
CA LYS A 12 8.62 -11.84 -4.46
C LYS A 12 8.82 -10.55 -3.67
N GLY A 13 8.38 -10.50 -2.42
CA GLY A 13 8.51 -9.30 -1.59
C GLY A 13 7.46 -8.21 -1.86
N ARG A 14 6.39 -8.51 -2.59
CA ARG A 14 5.36 -7.53 -2.97
C ARG A 14 4.21 -7.52 -1.97
N ILE A 15 3.54 -6.37 -1.85
CA ILE A 15 2.32 -6.21 -1.07
C ILE A 15 1.17 -5.85 -2.00
N ILE A 16 0.04 -6.52 -1.86
CA ILE A 16 -1.19 -6.16 -2.56
C ILE A 16 -1.87 -5.02 -1.80
N VAL A 17 -2.05 -3.86 -2.46
CA VAL A 17 -2.93 -2.81 -1.96
C VAL A 17 -4.38 -3.23 -2.23
N PRO A 18 -5.25 -3.42 -1.22
CA PRO A 18 -6.64 -3.84 -1.41
C PRO A 18 -7.44 -2.93 -2.34
N SER A 19 -8.41 -3.47 -3.06
CA SER A 19 -9.18 -2.76 -4.11
C SER A 19 -9.85 -1.48 -3.62
N HIS A 20 -10.45 -1.48 -2.43
CA HIS A 20 -11.08 -0.30 -1.84
C HIS A 20 -10.08 0.80 -1.48
N ILE A 21 -8.85 0.44 -1.05
CA ILE A 21 -7.78 1.41 -0.79
C ILE A 21 -7.27 1.99 -2.12
N ARG A 22 -7.07 1.15 -3.14
CA ARG A 22 -6.70 1.63 -4.49
C ARG A 22 -7.74 2.60 -5.04
N GLY A 23 -9.04 2.28 -4.91
CA GLY A 23 -10.13 3.14 -5.36
C GLY A 23 -10.18 4.46 -4.60
N TYR A 24 -10.01 4.42 -3.27
CA TYR A 24 -9.95 5.62 -2.44
C TYR A 24 -8.76 6.54 -2.79
N LEU A 25 -7.59 5.96 -3.08
CA LEU A 25 -6.38 6.70 -3.44
C LEU A 25 -6.27 7.00 -4.95
N GLY A 26 -7.22 6.56 -5.79
CA GLY A 26 -7.19 6.77 -7.24
C GLY A 26 -6.07 6.04 -7.97
N LEU A 27 -5.50 4.97 -7.39
CA LEU A 27 -4.36 4.24 -7.97
C LEU A 27 -4.79 3.41 -9.18
N LYS A 28 -4.07 3.56 -10.29
CA LYS A 28 -4.28 2.83 -11.55
C LYS A 28 -3.06 1.99 -11.90
N GLU A 29 -3.21 1.13 -12.89
CA GLU A 29 -2.07 0.43 -13.46
C GLU A 29 -1.04 1.45 -13.98
N GLY A 30 0.23 1.23 -13.65
CA GLY A 30 1.32 2.15 -14.01
C GLY A 30 1.46 3.37 -13.10
N THR A 31 0.61 3.55 -12.08
CA THR A 31 0.82 4.61 -11.09
C THR A 31 2.12 4.36 -10.32
N GLU A 32 3.06 5.30 -10.41
CA GLU A 32 4.25 5.33 -9.56
C GLU A 32 3.86 5.70 -8.12
N LEU A 33 4.52 5.09 -7.14
CA LEU A 33 4.26 5.32 -5.73
C LEU A 33 5.58 5.56 -5.00
N ILE A 34 5.58 6.47 -4.04
CA ILE A 34 6.69 6.64 -3.11
C ILE A 34 6.49 5.69 -1.93
N VAL A 35 7.49 4.86 -1.66
CA VAL A 35 7.56 4.00 -0.46
C VAL A 35 8.65 4.54 0.44
N ALA A 36 8.26 5.06 1.60
CA ALA A 36 9.19 5.64 2.58
C ALA A 36 9.06 4.94 3.93
N ASN A 37 10.19 4.80 4.64
CA ASN A 37 10.14 4.53 6.08
C ASN A 37 9.94 5.87 6.82
N ASN A 38 9.27 5.84 7.97
CA ASN A 38 9.07 7.04 8.79
C ASN A 38 9.85 7.02 10.12
N GLY A 39 10.83 6.11 10.27
CA GLY A 39 11.58 5.89 11.51
C GLY A 39 10.84 5.11 12.61
N ASN A 40 9.51 4.95 12.52
CA ASN A 40 8.67 4.30 13.54
C ASN A 40 8.37 2.82 13.24
N LYS A 41 9.24 2.14 12.48
CA LYS A 41 9.01 0.77 11.98
C LYS A 41 7.72 0.64 11.15
N GLU A 42 7.30 1.72 10.50
CA GLU A 42 6.15 1.75 9.60
C GLU A 42 6.58 2.13 8.19
N LEU A 43 5.84 1.62 7.21
CA LEU A 43 5.91 2.08 5.84
C LEU A 43 4.83 3.13 5.61
N ARG A 44 5.20 4.21 4.94
CA ARG A 44 4.25 5.15 4.35
C ARG A 44 4.31 5.01 2.83
N ILE A 45 3.13 4.97 2.23
CA ILE A 45 2.95 4.83 0.78
C ILE A 45 2.13 6.03 0.31
N PHE A 46 2.64 6.76 -0.66
CA PHE A 46 1.98 7.94 -1.22
C PHE A 46 1.96 7.87 -2.75
N PRO A 47 0.91 8.35 -3.42
CA PRO A 47 0.94 8.67 -4.85
C PRO A 47 2.04 9.67 -5.19
#